data_AF-A0A1H5MVC7-F1
#
_entry.id   AF-A0A1H5MVC7-F1
#
_cell.length_a   1.000
_cell.length_b   1.000
_cell.length_c   1.000
_cell.angle_alpha   90.00
_cell.angle_beta   90.00
_cell.angle_gamma   90.00
#
_symmetry.space_group_name_H-M   'P 1'
#
loop_
_entity.id
_entity.type
_entity.pdbx_description
1 polymer ?
#
loop_
_entity_poly.entity_id
_entity_poly.type
_entity_poly.pdbx_seq_one_letter_code
_entity_poly.pdbx_strand_id
1 'polypeptide(L)'
;MDLIVVLISFDIIASKFLDSYITSYRAVDFYQERNPFLAKLLSALNIDHDAWLSFFFTILMVGVAVYFLNTAYASMPYQLLFILTGLFTTTLNLGAAHSTYFGKKNFITRRLLQGRKLEA
;
A
#
# COMPACT_ATOMS: atom_id res chain seq x y z
N MET A 1 6.01 8.85 -22.58
CA MET A 1 5.16 8.33 -21.49
C MET A 1 5.92 7.39 -20.58
N ASP A 2 6.88 6.64 -21.10
CA ASP A 2 7.66 5.66 -20.34
C ASP A 2 8.38 6.27 -19.13
N LEU A 3 8.97 7.46 -19.28
CA LEU A 3 9.56 8.20 -18.16
C LEU A 3 8.54 8.47 -17.05
N ILE A 4 7.30 8.84 -17.39
CA ILE A 4 6.24 9.12 -16.42
C ILE A 4 5.83 7.84 -15.71
N VAL A 5 5.68 6.72 -16.43
CA VAL A 5 5.39 5.40 -15.85
C VAL A 5 6.48 5.01 -14.85
N VAL A 6 7.75 5.23 -15.17
CA VAL A 6 8.87 4.97 -14.28
C VAL A 6 8.83 5.88 -13.04
N LEU A 7 8.60 7.19 -13.21
CA LEU A 7 8.48 8.13 -12.09
C LEU A 7 7.33 7.76 -11.15
N ILE A 8 6.16 7.41 -11.69
CA ILE A 8 5.03 6.93 -10.89
C ILE A 8 5.35 5.62 -10.17
N SER A 9 6.07 4.71 -10.83
CA SER A 9 6.51 3.45 -10.20
C SER A 9 7.41 3.72 -9.00
N PHE A 10 8.37 4.64 -9.15
CA PHE A 10 9.20 5.10 -8.03
C PHE A 10 8.39 5.76 -6.92
N ASP A 11 7.41 6.58 -7.27
CA ASP A 11 6.55 7.28 -6.31
C ASP A 11 5.68 6.30 -5.49
N ILE A 12 5.11 5.27 -6.13
CA ILE A 12 4.39 4.19 -5.44
C ILE A 12 5.32 3.44 -4.47
N ILE A 13 6.53 3.08 -4.91
CA ILE A 13 7.49 2.34 -4.09
C ILE A 13 7.96 3.21 -2.92
N ALA A 14 8.36 4.46 -3.17
CA ALA A 14 8.85 5.38 -2.15
C ALA A 14 7.76 5.70 -1.10
N SER A 15 6.53 5.94 -1.54
CA SER A 15 5.41 6.18 -0.61
C SER A 15 5.09 4.95 0.23
N LYS A 16 5.12 3.74 -0.34
CA LYS A 16 4.90 2.50 0.42
C LYS A 16 6.05 2.19 1.37
N PHE A 17 7.29 2.49 0.98
CA PHE A 17 8.44 2.39 1.87
C PHE A 17 8.24 3.28 3.10
N LEU A 18 7.85 4.54 2.91
CA LEU A 18 7.63 5.47 4.02
C LEU A 18 6.51 5.00 4.95
N ASP A 19 5.39 4.52 4.39
CA ASP A 19 4.29 3.91 5.13
C ASP A 19 4.74 2.71 5.98
N SER A 20 5.48 1.80 5.36
CA SER A 20 5.94 0.57 6.00
C SER A 20 7.00 0.86 7.08
N TYR A 21 7.90 1.81 6.82
CA TYR A 21 8.90 2.28 7.77
C TYR A 21 8.22 2.92 9.00
N ILE A 22 7.31 3.87 8.80
CA ILE A 22 6.62 4.51 9.92
C ILE A 22 5.81 3.47 10.71
N THR A 23 5.15 2.54 10.02
CA THR A 23 4.36 1.48 10.65
C THR A 23 5.23 0.52 11.45
N SER A 24 6.43 0.15 10.97
CA SER A 24 7.34 -0.73 11.70
C SER A 24 7.91 -0.09 12.98
N TYR A 25 8.12 1.23 12.99
CA TYR A 25 8.66 1.95 14.14
C TYR A 25 7.60 2.40 15.16
N ARG A 26 6.37 2.65 14.72
CA ARG A 26 5.26 3.18 15.54
C ARG A 26 4.08 2.20 15.61
N ALA A 27 4.33 0.91 15.76
CA ALA A 27 3.28 -0.08 15.95
C ALA A 27 2.43 0.26 17.20
N VAL A 28 1.43 1.12 17.03
CA VAL A 28 0.35 1.39 17.97
C VAL A 28 -0.74 0.39 17.60
N ASP A 29 -0.94 -0.54 18.51
CA ASP A 29 -1.85 -1.69 18.45
C ASP A 29 -1.39 -2.84 17.54
N PHE A 30 -1.23 -4.01 18.16
CA PHE A 30 -1.04 -5.29 17.50
C PHE A 30 -2.16 -5.48 16.47
N TYR A 31 -1.83 -5.33 15.19
CA TYR A 31 -2.72 -5.68 14.11
C TYR A 31 -3.05 -7.18 14.22
N GLN A 32 -4.28 -7.49 14.60
CA GLN A 32 -4.75 -8.85 14.71
C GLN A 32 -5.43 -9.25 13.40
N GLU A 33 -4.69 -9.98 12.56
CA GLU A 33 -5.13 -10.49 11.28
C GLU A 33 -6.44 -11.30 11.45
N ARG A 34 -7.54 -10.83 10.87
CA ARG A 34 -8.86 -11.49 10.98
C ARG A 34 -8.96 -12.74 10.12
N ASN A 35 -8.12 -12.89 9.09
CA ASN A 35 -8.15 -14.04 8.20
C ASN A 35 -7.34 -15.22 8.79
N PRO A 36 -7.98 -16.35 9.15
CA PRO A 36 -7.30 -17.46 9.82
C PRO A 36 -6.26 -18.16 8.95
N PHE A 37 -6.41 -18.14 7.62
CA PHE A 37 -5.42 -18.70 6.70
C PHE A 37 -4.17 -17.83 6.63
N LEU A 38 -4.36 -16.52 6.53
CA LEU A 38 -3.26 -15.56 6.45
C LEU A 38 -2.50 -15.49 7.78
N ALA A 39 -3.20 -15.55 8.91
CA ALA A 39 -2.60 -15.62 10.24
C ALA A 39 -1.71 -16.86 10.42
N LYS A 40 -2.13 -18.03 9.92
CA LYS A 40 -1.32 -19.27 9.95
C LYS A 40 -0.08 -19.18 9.05
N LEU A 41 -0.20 -18.54 7.90
CA LEU A 41 0.93 -18.35 7.00
C LEU A 41 1.96 -17.39 7.60
N LEU A 42 1.50 -16.27 8.16
CA LEU A 42 2.35 -15.27 8.82
C LEU A 42 3.06 -15.84 10.05
N SER A 43 2.35 -16.65 10.86
CA SER A 43 2.95 -17.31 12.03
C SER A 43 3.95 -18.39 11.63
N ALA A 44 3.70 -19.16 10.56
CA ALA A 44 4.64 -20.14 10.04
C ALA A 44 5.94 -19.50 9.50
N LEU A 45 5.87 -18.25 9.05
CA LEU A 45 6.99 -17.50 8.52
C LEU A 45 7.71 -16.62 9.56
N ASN A 46 7.26 -16.60 10.83
CA ASN A 46 7.76 -15.71 11.89
C ASN A 46 7.84 -14.23 11.46
N ILE A 47 6.86 -13.77 10.69
CA ILE A 47 6.82 -12.38 10.22
C ILE A 47 6.08 -11.54 11.27
N ASP A 48 6.82 -11.00 12.22
CA ASP A 48 6.28 -10.09 13.25
C ASP A 48 5.88 -8.72 12.67
N HIS A 49 6.37 -8.38 11.47
CA HIS A 49 6.19 -7.07 10.84
C HIS A 49 5.61 -7.21 9.43
N ASP A 50 4.28 -7.36 9.35
CA ASP A 50 3.50 -7.38 8.09
C ASP A 50 3.82 -6.20 7.15
N ALA A 51 4.21 -5.05 7.71
CA ALA A 51 4.60 -3.87 6.95
C ALA A 51 5.71 -4.12 5.91
N TRP A 52 6.77 -4.85 6.26
CA TRP A 52 7.89 -5.11 5.34
C TRP A 52 7.52 -6.13 4.26
N LEU A 53 6.68 -7.11 4.59
CA LEU A 53 6.15 -8.06 3.63
C LEU A 53 5.25 -7.35 2.60
N SER A 54 4.37 -6.47 3.07
CA SER A 54 3.52 -5.63 2.22
C SER A 54 4.35 -4.74 1.28
N PHE A 55 5.46 -4.17 1.76
CA PHE A 55 6.39 -3.40 0.94
C PHE A 55 7.03 -4.25 -0.16
N PHE A 56 7.51 -5.45 0.18
CA PHE A 56 8.10 -6.38 -0.78
C PHE A 56 7.09 -6.77 -1.89
N PHE A 57 5.85 -7.12 -1.52
CA PHE A 57 4.80 -7.41 -2.49
C PHE A 57 4.47 -6.20 -3.38
N THR A 58 4.55 -4.98 -2.84
CA THR A 58 4.34 -3.76 -3.62
C THR A 58 5.40 -3.62 -4.71
N ILE A 59 6.69 -3.85 -4.39
CA ILE A 59 7.76 -3.84 -5.39
C ILE A 59 7.50 -4.88 -6.49
N LEU A 60 7.15 -6.11 -6.11
CA LEU A 60 6.85 -7.17 -7.08
C LEU A 60 5.67 -6.80 -7.99
N MET A 61 4.58 -6.29 -7.43
CA MET A 61 3.38 -5.91 -8.18
C MET A 61 3.67 -4.74 -9.13
N VAL A 62 4.43 -3.73 -8.70
CA VAL A 62 4.84 -2.61 -9.56
C VAL A 62 5.73 -3.13 -10.69
N GLY A 63 6.71 -3.99 -10.41
CA GLY A 63 7.57 -4.60 -11.42
C GLY A 63 6.79 -5.39 -12.46
N VAL A 64 5.84 -6.22 -12.02
CA VAL A 64 4.94 -6.98 -12.90
C VAL A 64 4.07 -6.06 -13.74
N ALA A 65 3.48 -5.02 -13.15
CA ALA A 65 2.66 -4.05 -13.87
C ALA A 65 3.46 -3.33 -14.97
N VAL A 66 4.67 -2.87 -14.65
CA VAL A 66 5.57 -2.23 -15.62
C VAL A 66 5.96 -3.20 -16.73
N TYR A 67 6.27 -4.47 -16.40
CA TYR A 67 6.55 -5.49 -17.41
C TYR A 67 5.37 -5.68 -18.37
N PHE A 68 4.15 -5.79 -17.87
CA PHE A 68 2.94 -5.95 -18.69
C PHE A 68 2.64 -4.71 -19.53
N LEU A 69 2.86 -3.50 -19.00
CA LEU A 69 2.72 -2.26 -19.77
C LEU A 69 3.71 -2.16 -20.92
N ASN A 70 4.90 -2.76 -20.81
CA ASN A 70 5.90 -2.73 -21.88
C ASN A 70 5.73 -3.88 -22.90
N THR A 71 5.08 -4.98 -22.52
CA THR A 71 4.98 -6.18 -23.38
C THR A 71 3.62 -6.34 -24.06
N ALA A 72 2.53 -6.27 -23.29
CA ALA A 72 1.18 -6.58 -23.77
C ALA A 72 0.25 -5.35 -23.80
N TYR A 73 0.52 -4.34 -22.97
CA TYR A 73 -0.38 -3.20 -22.74
C TYR A 73 0.30 -1.84 -22.98
N ALA A 74 1.06 -1.73 -24.07
CA ALA A 74 1.83 -0.52 -24.40
C ALA A 74 0.99 0.65 -24.95
N SER A 75 -0.32 0.47 -25.16
CA SER A 75 -1.16 1.55 -25.66
C SER A 75 -1.44 2.62 -24.61
N MET A 76 -1.59 3.86 -25.06
CA MET A 76 -1.75 5.05 -24.22
C MET A 76 -2.85 4.95 -23.13
N PRO A 77 -4.03 4.33 -23.38
CA PRO A 77 -5.06 4.21 -22.35
C PRO A 77 -4.61 3.43 -21.11
N TYR A 78 -3.87 2.34 -21.28
CA TYR A 78 -3.39 1.52 -20.15
C TYR A 78 -2.32 2.25 -19.34
N GLN A 79 -1.44 2.98 -20.02
CA GLN A 79 -0.43 3.81 -19.36
C GLN A 79 -1.08 4.93 -18.53
N LEU A 80 -2.11 5.60 -19.06
CA LEU A 80 -2.87 6.61 -18.31
C LEU A 80 -3.59 6.02 -17.10
N LEU A 81 -4.20 4.84 -17.25
CA LEU A 81 -4.84 4.15 -16.13
C LEU A 81 -3.83 3.83 -15.02
N PHE A 82 -2.64 3.33 -15.39
CA PHE A 82 -1.55 3.08 -14.44
C PHE A 82 -1.10 4.36 -13.73
N ILE A 83 -0.94 5.47 -14.46
CA ILE A 83 -0.53 6.75 -13.88
C ILE A 83 -1.57 7.24 -12.85
N LEU A 84 -2.86 7.22 -13.21
CA LEU A 84 -3.94 7.69 -12.34
C LEU A 84 -4.10 6.82 -11.09
N THR A 85 -4.06 5.50 -11.27
CA THR A 85 -4.13 4.56 -10.15
C THR A 85 -2.89 4.66 -9.26
N GLY A 86 -1.70 4.82 -9.84
CA GLY A 86 -0.46 5.04 -9.11
C GLY A 86 -0.50 6.28 -8.23
N LEU A 87 -0.91 7.44 -8.76
CA LEU A 87 -1.07 8.67 -7.98
C LEU A 87 -2.07 8.52 -6.83
N PHE A 88 -3.18 7.83 -7.09
CA PHE A 88 -4.17 7.53 -6.06
C PHE A 88 -3.58 6.63 -4.96
N THR A 89 -2.86 5.58 -5.34
CA THR A 89 -2.18 4.68 -4.41
C THR A 89 -1.12 5.41 -3.58
N THR A 90 -0.27 6.25 -4.18
CA THR A 90 0.70 7.08 -3.45
C THR A 90 -0.01 7.95 -2.41
N THR A 91 -1.11 8.59 -2.79
CA THR A 91 -1.90 9.45 -1.87
C THR A 91 -2.42 8.65 -0.67
N LEU A 92 -2.90 7.42 -0.88
CA LEU A 92 -3.34 6.55 0.20
C LEU A 92 -2.18 6.11 1.10
N ASN A 93 -1.04 5.72 0.53
CA ASN A 93 0.15 5.32 1.28
C ASN A 93 0.66 6.46 2.17
N LEU A 94 0.80 7.66 1.61
CA LEU A 94 1.21 8.85 2.37
C LEU A 94 0.17 9.24 3.43
N GLY A 95 -1.12 9.10 3.10
CA GLY A 95 -2.21 9.33 4.05
C GLY A 95 -2.20 8.35 5.23
N ALA A 96 -1.87 7.08 4.99
CA ALA A 96 -1.70 6.06 6.02
C ALA A 96 -0.47 6.34 6.88
N ALA A 97 0.68 6.57 6.25
CA ALA A 97 1.93 6.96 6.89
C ALA A 97 1.75 8.17 7.82
N HIS A 98 1.09 9.23 7.33
CA HIS A 98 0.76 10.41 8.12
C HIS A 98 -0.16 10.07 9.30
N SER A 99 -1.20 9.27 9.08
CA SER A 99 -2.12 8.84 10.15
C SER A 99 -1.39 8.11 11.27
N THR A 100 -0.49 7.20 10.92
CA THR A 100 0.32 6.41 11.87
C THR A 100 1.35 7.29 12.58
N TYR A 101 2.00 8.21 11.85
CA TYR A 101 2.97 9.14 12.43
C TYR A 101 2.35 10.12 13.42
N PHE A 102 1.11 10.59 13.21
CA PHE A 102 0.49 11.54 14.14
C PHE A 102 -0.42 10.88 15.19
N GLY A 103 -0.61 9.55 15.13
CA GLY A 103 -1.47 8.81 16.07
C GLY A 103 -2.95 9.23 16.01
N LYS A 104 -3.36 9.97 14.97
CA LYS A 104 -4.72 10.43 14.75
C LYS A 104 -5.21 9.86 13.42
N LYS A 105 -6.32 9.12 13.46
CA LYS A 105 -6.96 8.56 12.25
C LYS A 105 -7.23 9.70 11.25
N ASN A 106 -6.70 9.56 10.03
CA ASN A 106 -6.85 10.56 8.98
C ASN A 106 -8.33 10.83 8.65
N PHE A 107 -8.69 12.03 8.15
CA PHE A 107 -10.10 12.40 7.90
C PHE A 107 -10.82 11.42 6.96
N ILE A 108 -10.10 10.91 5.95
CA ILE A 108 -10.59 9.90 5.01
C ILE A 108 -10.85 8.57 5.73
N THR A 109 -9.89 8.09 6.53
CA THR A 109 -10.02 6.85 7.32
C THR A 109 -11.13 6.97 8.38
N ARG A 110 -11.30 8.15 8.98
CA ARG A 110 -12.38 8.44 9.94
C ARG A 110 -13.75 8.39 9.25
N ARG A 111 -13.91 9.00 8.08
CA ARG A 111 -15.18 8.95 7.32
C ARG A 111 -15.51 7.53 6.83
N LEU A 112 -14.53 6.76 6.38
CA LEU A 112 -14.74 5.37 5.96
C LEU A 112 -15.09 4.44 7.12
N LEU A 113 -14.47 4.64 8.29
CA LEU A 113 -14.75 3.82 9.49
C LEU A 113 -16.02 4.26 10.24
N GLN A 114 -16.50 5.50 10.06
CA GLN A 114 -17.78 5.95 10.63
C GLN A 114 -19.01 5.21 10.07
N GLY A 115 -18.89 4.58 8.90
CA GLY A 115 -19.93 3.70 8.34
C GLY A 115 -20.04 2.34 9.05
N ARG A 116 -19.02 1.94 9.83
CA ARG A 116 -19.07 0.80 10.73
C ARG A 116 -19.44 1.30 12.12
N LYS A 117 -20.73 1.54 12.35
CA LYS A 117 -21.27 1.43 13.71
C LYS A 117 -20.94 0.02 14.18
N LEU A 118 -20.01 -0.07 15.13
CA LEU A 118 -19.93 -1.21 16.04
C LEU A 118 -21.27 -1.20 16.79
N GLU A 119 -22.21 -2.01 16.32
CA GLU A 119 -23.30 -2.47 17.16
C GLU A 119 -22.66 -3.35 18.25
N ALA A 120 -22.81 -2.84 19.47
CA ALA A 120 -22.58 -3.39 20.81
C ALA A 120 -21.87 -4.74 20.93
#